data_AF-A0A967HZE6-F1
#
_entry.id   AF-A0A967HZE6-F1
#
_cell.length_a   1.000
_cell.length_b   1.000
_cell.length_c   1.000
_cell.angle_alpha   90.00
_cell.angle_beta   90.00
_cell.angle_gamma   90.00
#
_symmetry.space_group_name_H-M   'P 1'
#
loop_
_entity.id
_entity.type
_entity.pdbx_description
1 polymer ?
#
loop_
_entity_poly.entity_id
_entity_poly.type
_entity_poly.pdbx_seq_one_letter_code
_entity_poly.pdbx_strand_id
1 'polypeptide(L)'
;MPERKTIRKYPTPDVQGDDSWVVLRSMTVGEVLDLQRDVARRLSRWGRIVQSVKGLFRGKDDNADKYQRFVERVISYIADWNWVDQHGNPLPNPQEHPEVVTRLTDTEMASLATIIYGNNKSEDEKN
;
A
#
# COMPACT_ATOMS: atom_id res chain seq x y z
N MET A 1 -5.68 26.13 8.38
CA MET A 1 -6.60 25.14 8.98
C MET A 1 -5.86 23.81 9.06
N PRO A 2 -5.88 23.08 10.18
CA PRO A 2 -5.27 21.76 10.23
C PRO A 2 -6.09 20.84 9.31
N GLU A 3 -5.45 20.27 8.29
CA GLU A 3 -6.07 19.30 7.40
C GLU A 3 -6.60 18.14 8.24
N ARG A 4 -7.91 17.86 8.15
CA ARG A 4 -8.47 16.62 8.68
C ARG A 4 -7.92 15.48 7.83
N LYS A 5 -6.80 14.89 8.26
CA LYS A 5 -6.34 13.60 7.75
C LYS A 5 -7.41 12.57 8.13
N THR A 6 -8.29 12.24 7.19
CA THR A 6 -9.28 11.18 7.40
C THR A 6 -8.52 9.86 7.46
N ILE A 7 -8.38 9.29 8.65
CA ILE A 7 -7.70 8.03 8.89
C ILE A 7 -8.75 6.90 8.79
N ARG A 8 -8.42 5.81 8.11
CA ARG A 8 -9.30 4.63 7.95
C ARG A 8 -8.56 3.36 8.33
N LYS A 9 -9.23 2.51 9.11
CA LYS A 9 -8.74 1.18 9.52
C LYS A 9 -9.27 0.13 8.55
N TYR A 10 -8.39 -0.72 8.04
CA TYR A 10 -8.68 -1.80 7.10
C TYR A 10 -8.33 -3.14 7.74
N PRO A 11 -9.30 -4.06 7.91
CA PRO A 11 -9.00 -5.41 8.36
C PRO A 11 -8.26 -6.16 7.25
N THR A 12 -7.29 -6.99 7.63
CA THR A 12 -6.45 -7.77 6.70
C THR A 12 -6.44 -9.28 7.01
N PRO A 13 -7.61 -9.91 7.27
CA PRO A 13 -7.69 -11.30 7.73
C PRO A 13 -6.99 -12.28 6.80
N ASP A 14 -7.04 -12.02 5.49
CA ASP A 14 -6.42 -12.84 4.45
C ASP A 14 -4.88 -12.77 4.43
N VAL A 15 -4.26 -11.87 5.21
CA VAL A 15 -2.81 -11.67 5.24
C VAL A 15 -2.19 -12.31 6.48
N GLN A 16 -2.68 -11.97 7.67
CA GLN A 16 -2.10 -12.43 8.94
C GLN A 16 -3.15 -12.94 9.95
N GLY A 17 -4.39 -13.20 9.51
CA GLY A 17 -5.47 -13.71 10.35
C GLY A 17 -6.43 -12.64 10.88
N ASP A 18 -7.51 -13.09 11.53
CA ASP A 18 -8.74 -12.32 11.79
C ASP A 18 -8.56 -11.01 12.58
N ASP A 19 -7.53 -10.93 13.41
CA ASP A 19 -7.24 -9.74 14.21
C ASP A 19 -6.27 -8.76 13.55
N SER A 20 -5.78 -9.05 12.34
CA SER A 20 -4.82 -8.19 11.64
C SER A 20 -5.49 -7.01 10.93
N TRP A 21 -4.85 -5.85 10.95
CA TRP A 21 -5.35 -4.62 10.37
C TRP A 21 -4.22 -3.65 10.02
N VAL A 22 -4.54 -2.74 9.09
CA VAL A 22 -3.70 -1.60 8.71
C VAL A 22 -4.54 -0.33 8.75
N VAL A 23 -3.98 0.74 9.28
CA VAL A 23 -4.59 2.06 9.32
C VAL A 23 -3.89 2.95 8.32
N LEU A 24 -4.65 3.48 7.36
CA LEU A 24 -4.12 4.37 6.33
C LEU A 24 -4.69 5.77 6.50
N ARG A 25 -3.90 6.80 6.18
CA ARG A 25 -4.44 8.14 5.92
C ARG A 25 -5.11 8.17 4.55
N SER A 26 -6.14 8.98 4.43
CA SER A 26 -6.75 9.27 3.13
C SER A 26 -5.76 10.00 2.23
N MET A 27 -5.75 9.61 0.96
CA MET A 27 -5.07 10.36 -0.08
C MET A 27 -5.81 11.67 -0.32
N THR A 28 -5.06 12.74 -0.55
CA THR A 28 -5.61 13.96 -1.15
C THR A 28 -5.96 13.70 -2.61
N VAL A 29 -6.86 14.50 -3.19
CA VAL A 29 -7.20 14.42 -4.62
C VAL A 29 -5.94 14.57 -5.51
N GLY A 30 -5.00 15.45 -5.12
CA GLY A 30 -3.74 15.60 -5.83
C GLY A 30 -2.87 14.34 -5.80
N GLU A 31 -2.79 13.67 -4.66
CA GLU A 31 -2.09 12.39 -4.51
C GLU A 31 -2.77 11.27 -5.32
N VAL A 32 -4.10 11.21 -5.34
CA VAL A 32 -4.85 10.26 -6.19
C VAL A 32 -4.56 10.52 -7.66
N LEU A 33 -4.54 11.78 -8.11
CA LEU A 33 -4.26 12.14 -9.50
C LEU A 33 -2.80 11.83 -9.90
N ASP A 34 -1.83 12.08 -9.02
CA ASP A 34 -0.43 11.69 -9.26
C ASP A 34 -0.27 10.17 -9.27
N LEU A 35 -1.00 9.46 -8.42
CA LEU A 35 -1.09 8.01 -8.44
C LEU A 35 -1.66 7.51 -9.76
N GLN A 36 -2.80 8.06 -10.19
CA GLN A 36 -3.45 7.72 -11.44
C GLN A 36 -2.55 8.05 -12.62
N ARG A 37 -1.77 9.13 -12.59
CA ARG A 37 -0.79 9.45 -13.63
C ARG A 37 0.35 8.43 -13.67
N ASP A 38 0.87 8.01 -12.52
CA ASP A 38 1.91 6.99 -12.42
C ASP A 38 1.41 5.59 -12.83
N VAL A 39 0.15 5.28 -12.53
CA VAL A 39 -0.52 4.00 -12.85
C VAL A 39 -1.04 3.97 -14.30
N ALA A 40 -1.60 5.07 -14.82
CA ALA A 40 -2.12 5.18 -16.18
C ALA A 40 -1.01 5.20 -17.22
N ARG A 41 0.18 5.72 -16.89
CA ARG A 41 1.40 5.47 -17.68
C ARG A 41 1.75 3.98 -17.76
N ARG A 42 1.18 3.13 -16.90
CA ARG A 42 1.60 1.73 -16.73
C ARG A 42 0.53 0.69 -17.09
N LEU A 43 -0.78 0.88 -16.89
CA LEU A 43 -1.76 -0.19 -17.16
C LEU A 43 -3.19 0.30 -17.50
N SER A 44 -3.61 0.14 -18.75
CA SER A 44 -5.02 0.22 -19.20
C SER A 44 -5.90 -0.97 -18.78
N ARG A 45 -5.58 -1.70 -17.71
CA ARG A 45 -6.50 -2.71 -17.14
C ARG A 45 -6.04 -3.15 -15.75
N TRP A 46 -6.79 -2.73 -14.75
CA TRP A 46 -6.60 -3.01 -13.32
C TRP A 46 -6.46 -4.52 -12.99
N GLY A 47 -6.96 -5.42 -13.84
CA GLY A 47 -6.77 -6.88 -13.71
C GLY A 47 -5.31 -7.37 -13.90
N ARG A 48 -4.41 -6.52 -14.42
CA ARG A 48 -2.97 -6.82 -14.47
C ARG A 48 -2.20 -6.38 -13.24
N ILE A 49 -2.74 -5.54 -12.35
CA ILE A 49 -1.98 -4.99 -11.21
C ILE A 49 -1.52 -6.09 -10.27
N VAL A 50 -2.33 -7.10 -9.94
CA VAL A 50 -1.88 -8.22 -9.09
C VAL A 50 -0.73 -9.02 -9.74
N GLN A 51 -0.73 -9.17 -11.07
CA GLN A 51 0.37 -9.81 -11.81
C GLN A 51 1.58 -8.87 -12.03
N SER A 52 1.36 -7.57 -12.17
CA SER A 52 2.39 -6.55 -12.39
C SER A 52 3.07 -6.11 -11.11
N VAL A 53 2.39 -6.17 -9.97
CA VAL A 53 2.95 -6.08 -8.61
C VAL A 53 3.95 -7.22 -8.48
N LYS A 54 3.53 -8.49 -8.65
CA LYS A 54 4.48 -9.64 -8.73
C LYS A 54 5.62 -9.44 -9.74
N GLY A 55 5.37 -8.83 -10.90
CA GLY A 55 6.40 -8.49 -11.89
C GLY A 55 7.34 -7.34 -11.47
N LEU A 56 6.86 -6.38 -10.67
CA LEU A 56 7.63 -5.30 -10.06
C LEU A 56 8.64 -5.85 -9.03
N PHE A 57 8.30 -6.94 -8.32
CA PHE A 57 9.21 -7.63 -7.39
C PHE A 57 10.14 -8.66 -8.09
N ARG A 58 9.95 -8.96 -9.39
CA ARG A 58 10.65 -10.08 -10.08
C ARG A 58 11.84 -9.70 -10.97
N GLY A 59 12.38 -8.47 -10.91
CA GLY A 59 13.52 -8.05 -11.74
C GLY A 59 14.47 -7.10 -11.02
N LYS A 60 15.75 -7.48 -10.91
CA LYS A 60 16.67 -6.97 -9.88
C LYS A 60 17.37 -5.65 -10.18
N ASP A 61 17.44 -5.15 -11.43
CA ASP A 61 18.32 -3.99 -11.72
C ASP A 61 17.66 -2.77 -12.41
N ASP A 62 16.63 -2.91 -13.26
CA ASP A 62 16.03 -1.75 -13.97
C ASP A 62 14.80 -1.12 -13.28
N ASN A 63 14.43 -1.65 -12.11
CA ASN A 63 13.21 -1.28 -11.39
C ASN A 63 13.43 -0.84 -9.93
N ALA A 64 14.67 -0.81 -9.44
CA ALA A 64 14.99 -0.45 -8.05
C ALA A 64 14.44 0.94 -7.66
N ASP A 65 14.64 1.96 -8.50
CA ASP A 65 14.11 3.31 -8.25
C ASP A 65 12.58 3.35 -8.16
N LYS A 66 11.91 2.49 -8.93
CA LYS A 66 10.44 2.44 -8.95
C LYS A 66 9.90 1.69 -7.75
N TYR A 67 10.60 0.63 -7.33
CA TYR A 67 10.32 -0.07 -6.08
C TYR A 67 10.49 0.87 -4.89
N GLN A 68 11.57 1.63 -4.84
CA GLN A 68 11.83 2.56 -3.76
C GLN A 68 10.77 3.66 -3.66
N ARG A 69 10.41 4.31 -4.78
CA ARG A 69 9.31 5.30 -4.79
C ARG A 69 7.96 4.70 -4.37
N PHE A 70 7.72 3.44 -4.74
CA PHE A 70 6.51 2.74 -4.31
C PHE A 70 6.51 2.50 -2.80
N VAL A 71 7.63 2.01 -2.25
CA VAL A 71 7.80 1.78 -0.80
C VAL A 71 7.67 3.08 -0.02
N GLU A 72 8.35 4.15 -0.43
CA GLU A 72 8.23 5.50 0.18
C GLU A 72 6.78 5.97 0.19
N ARG A 73 6.06 5.73 -0.90
CA ARG A 73 4.66 6.10 -1.02
C ARG A 73 3.78 5.27 -0.09
N VAL A 74 3.98 3.95 -0.02
CA VAL A 74 3.27 3.07 0.92
C VAL A 74 3.49 3.52 2.38
N ILE A 75 4.75 3.76 2.76
CA ILE A 75 5.12 4.26 4.10
C ILE A 75 4.40 5.56 4.41
N SER A 76 4.32 6.48 3.44
CA SER A 76 3.65 7.76 3.64
C SER A 76 2.16 7.62 3.94
N TYR A 77 1.52 6.53 3.52
CA TYR A 77 0.09 6.30 3.73
C TYR A 77 -0.24 5.51 4.98
N ILE A 78 0.65 4.60 5.41
CA ILE A 78 0.47 3.85 6.64
C ILE A 78 0.60 4.82 7.81
N ALA A 79 -0.46 4.95 8.59
CA ALA A 79 -0.45 5.69 9.84
C ALA A 79 -0.18 4.74 11.02
N ASP A 80 -0.72 3.52 10.96
CA ASP A 80 -0.52 2.49 11.99
C ASP A 80 -0.84 1.10 11.44
N TRP A 81 -0.40 0.03 12.13
CA TRP A 81 -0.75 -1.35 11.84
C TRP A 81 -0.51 -2.26 13.05
N ASN A 82 -1.00 -3.49 13.04
CA ASN A 82 -0.64 -4.50 14.05
C ASN A 82 -0.02 -5.75 13.42
N TRP A 83 0.62 -5.60 12.27
CA TRP A 83 1.24 -6.72 11.60
C TRP A 83 2.42 -7.25 12.41
N VAL A 84 2.63 -8.57 12.33
CA VAL A 84 3.70 -9.27 13.05
C VAL A 84 4.69 -9.87 12.06
N ASP A 85 5.91 -10.12 12.53
CA ASP A 85 6.90 -10.89 11.78
C ASP A 85 6.58 -12.39 11.81
N GLN A 86 7.40 -13.18 11.12
CA GLN A 86 7.31 -14.65 11.08
C GLN A 86 7.45 -15.34 12.45
N HIS A 87 7.88 -14.62 13.48
CA HIS A 87 8.02 -15.10 14.86
C HIS A 87 6.88 -14.60 15.76
N GLY A 88 5.91 -13.85 15.21
CA GLY A 88 4.80 -13.27 15.96
C GLY A 88 5.14 -11.98 16.70
N ASN A 89 6.32 -11.38 16.46
CA ASN A 89 6.67 -10.10 17.06
C ASN A 89 6.02 -8.95 16.30
N PRO A 90 5.48 -7.93 16.98
CA PRO A 90 4.89 -6.78 16.31
C PRO A 90 5.93 -6.04 15.47
N LEU A 91 5.57 -5.75 14.22
CA LEU A 91 6.39 -4.95 13.32
C LEU A 91 6.33 -3.48 13.74
N PRO A 92 7.48 -2.77 13.78
CA PRO A 92 7.49 -1.35 14.08
C PRO A 92 6.73 -0.55 13.03
N ASN A 93 6.33 0.68 13.39
CA ASN A 93 5.59 1.55 12.49
C ASN A 93 6.48 1.93 11.27
N PRO A 94 6.01 1.74 10.02
CA PRO A 94 6.76 2.09 8.82
C PRO A 94 7.19 3.55 8.72
N GLN A 95 6.48 4.48 9.36
CA GLN A 95 6.84 5.91 9.36
C GLN A 95 8.13 6.19 10.13
N GLU A 96 8.38 5.41 11.18
CA GLU A 96 9.58 5.52 12.02
C GLU A 96 10.67 4.54 11.54
N HIS A 97 10.25 3.39 11.02
CA HIS A 97 11.10 2.30 10.57
C HIS A 97 10.78 1.87 9.12
N PRO A 98 11.16 2.67 8.11
CA PRO A 98 10.94 2.38 6.68
C PRO A 98 11.39 0.99 6.22
N GLU A 99 12.48 0.49 6.82
CA GLU A 99 13.07 -0.80 6.53
C GLU A 99 12.16 -1.98 6.87
N VAL A 100 11.07 -1.77 7.60
CA VAL A 100 10.11 -2.82 7.92
C VAL A 100 9.34 -3.25 6.67
N VAL A 101 9.07 -2.32 5.75
CA VAL A 101 8.29 -2.56 4.52
C VAL A 101 9.08 -3.42 3.54
N THR A 102 10.41 -3.36 3.57
CA THR A 102 11.27 -4.19 2.71
C THR A 102 11.38 -5.64 3.20
N ARG A 103 10.96 -5.90 4.46
CA ARG A 103 10.90 -7.25 5.05
C ARG A 103 9.56 -7.95 4.81
N LEU A 104 8.56 -7.20 4.35
CA LEU A 104 7.25 -7.76 4.02
C LEU A 104 7.38 -8.73 2.84
N THR A 105 6.61 -9.80 2.91
CA THR A 105 6.47 -10.75 1.83
C THR A 105 5.78 -10.09 0.62
N ASP A 106 5.96 -10.68 -0.56
CA ASP A 106 5.28 -10.23 -1.78
C ASP A 106 3.75 -10.19 -1.61
N THR A 107 3.20 -11.10 -0.80
CA THR A 107 1.75 -11.19 -0.51
C THR A 107 1.30 -10.01 0.35
N GLU A 108 2.01 -9.73 1.44
CA GLU A 108 1.76 -8.59 2.31
C GLU A 108 1.85 -7.26 1.55
N MET A 109 2.88 -7.11 0.72
CA MET A 109 3.04 -5.94 -0.14
C MET A 109 1.94 -5.81 -1.19
N ALA A 110 1.50 -6.92 -1.79
CA ALA A 110 0.38 -6.93 -2.71
C ALA A 110 -0.94 -6.52 -2.02
N SER A 111 -1.15 -6.95 -0.78
CA SER A 111 -2.30 -6.55 0.02
C SER A 111 -2.29 -5.07 0.35
N LEU A 112 -1.15 -4.51 0.80
CA LEU A 112 -1.01 -3.07 1.02
C LEU A 112 -1.27 -2.27 -0.27
N ALA A 113 -0.72 -2.72 -1.40
CA ALA A 113 -0.99 -2.12 -2.69
C ALA A 113 -2.50 -2.19 -3.02
N THR A 114 -3.15 -3.31 -2.73
CA THR A 114 -4.58 -3.46 -3.00
C THR A 114 -5.42 -2.53 -2.13
N ILE A 115 -5.08 -2.37 -0.85
CA ILE A 115 -5.82 -1.51 0.08
C ILE A 115 -5.62 -0.03 -0.28
N ILE A 116 -4.38 0.38 -0.58
CA ILE A 116 -4.04 1.78 -0.91
C ILE A 116 -4.63 2.18 -2.27
N TYR A 117 -4.55 1.30 -3.27
CA TYR A 117 -4.94 1.64 -4.64
C TYR A 117 -6.39 1.25 -4.97
N GLY A 118 -6.93 0.21 -4.32
CA GLY A 118 -8.27 -0.33 -4.57
C GLY A 118 -9.40 0.41 -3.89
N ASN A 119 -9.13 1.08 -2.76
CA ASN A 119 -10.15 1.88 -2.07
C ASN A 119 -10.55 3.17 -2.79
N ASN A 120 -9.82 3.60 -3.82
CA ASN A 120 -10.17 4.83 -4.55
C ASN A 120 -11.31 4.65 -5.56
N LYS A 121 -11.86 3.44 -5.72
CA LYS A 121 -12.92 3.16 -6.70
C LYS A 121 -14.33 3.06 -6.10
N SER A 122 -14.45 2.89 -4.79
CA SER A 122 -15.74 2.62 -4.14
C SER A 122 -16.52 3.86 -3.68
N GLU A 123 -15.99 5.07 -3.89
CA GLU A 123 -16.70 6.32 -3.56
C GLU A 123 -17.39 6.99 -4.75
N ASP A 124 -17.01 6.69 -6.00
CA ASP A 124 -17.63 7.27 -7.21
C ASP A 124 -18.89 6.52 -7.69
N GLU A 125 -19.23 5.35 -7.13
CA GLU A 125 -20.42 4.55 -7.52
C GLU A 125 -21.64 4.75 -6.60
N LYS A 126 -21.62 5.74 -5.71
CA LYS A 126 -22.73 6.02 -4.77
C LYS A 126 -23.31 7.45 -4.82
N ASN A 127 -23.08 8.21 -5.89
CA ASN A 127 -23.70 9.53 -6.07
C ASN A 127 -24.42 9.66 -7.41
#